data_AF-A0ABD5VG43-F1
#
_entry.id   AF-A0ABD5VG43-F1
#
_cell.length_a   1.000
_cell.length_b   1.000
_cell.length_c   1.000
_cell.angle_alpha   90.00
_cell.angle_beta   90.00
_cell.angle_gamma   90.00
#
_symmetry.space_group_name_H-M   'P 1'
#
loop_
_entity.id
_entity.type
_entity.pdbx_description
1 polymer ?
#
loop_
_entity_poly.entity_id
_entity_poly.type
_entity_poly.pdbx_seq_one_letter_code
_entity_poly.pdbx_strand_id
1 'polypeptide(L)'
;MPDHGKLPGEYNIVVKDEYDVFDHRVPIEEFEEMLRENDVPDEVCVVGLDELFEDGDAVQNLSRLMDGNANSLENRSSLPTIQFAVEGSFQRRERDFELQTETDLYRLSRVFGPQIQRRNAGWLTAPF
;
A
#
# COMPACT_ATOMS: atom_id res chain seq x y z
N MET A 1 -9.27 19.68 0.85
CA MET A 1 -8.13 18.88 1.37
C MET A 1 -8.45 17.44 1.04
N PRO A 2 -7.50 16.62 0.59
CA PRO A 2 -7.75 15.19 0.43
C PRO A 2 -8.23 14.59 1.75
N ASP A 3 -9.14 13.63 1.67
CA ASP A 3 -9.58 12.89 2.85
C ASP A 3 -8.38 12.15 3.46
N HIS A 4 -8.35 12.11 4.79
CA HIS A 4 -7.23 11.50 5.51
C HIS A 4 -7.09 10.02 5.10
N GLY A 5 -5.90 9.61 4.67
CA GLY A 5 -5.65 8.25 4.18
C GLY A 5 -5.94 8.04 2.69
N LYS A 6 -6.37 9.07 1.95
CA LYS A 6 -6.86 8.95 0.55
C LYS A 6 -6.18 9.97 -0.36
N LEU A 7 -4.84 9.93 -0.43
CA LEU A 7 -4.08 10.80 -1.33
C LEU A 7 -3.97 10.18 -2.73
N PRO A 8 -4.51 10.82 -3.79
CA PRO A 8 -4.37 10.33 -5.15
C PRO A 8 -2.93 10.40 -5.63
N GLY A 9 -2.52 9.45 -6.49
CA GLY A 9 -1.18 9.41 -7.07
C GLY A 9 -0.10 8.82 -6.16
N GLU A 10 -0.48 8.27 -5.01
CA GLU A 10 0.42 7.59 -4.07
C GLU A 10 -0.24 6.30 -3.56
N TYR A 11 0.57 5.33 -3.15
CA TYR A 11 0.10 4.22 -2.32
C TYR A 11 -0.09 4.73 -0.89
N ASN A 12 -1.31 4.61 -0.35
CA ASN A 12 -1.65 5.01 1.01
C ASN A 12 -1.65 3.79 1.93
N ILE A 13 -0.68 3.65 2.82
CA ILE A 13 -0.71 2.57 3.82
C ILE A 13 -1.36 3.10 5.11
N VAL A 14 -2.52 2.55 5.46
CA VAL A 14 -3.36 3.04 6.57
C VAL A 14 -3.68 1.93 7.56
N VAL A 15 -3.65 2.26 8.85
CA VAL A 15 -4.12 1.35 9.90
C VAL A 15 -5.65 1.31 9.85
N LYS A 16 -6.21 0.11 9.64
CA LYS A 16 -7.63 -0.14 9.34
C LYS A 16 -8.61 0.41 10.39
N ASP A 17 -8.21 0.48 11.65
CA ASP A 17 -9.06 0.97 12.76
C ASP A 17 -8.84 2.46 13.09
N GLU A 18 -7.87 3.12 12.45
CA GLU A 18 -7.58 4.55 12.67
C GLU A 18 -8.12 5.45 11.56
N TYR A 19 -8.45 4.90 10.39
CA TYR A 19 -8.86 5.67 9.20
C TYR A 19 -10.02 4.99 8.45
N ASP A 20 -10.87 5.81 7.83
CA ASP A 20 -11.88 5.33 6.91
C ASP A 20 -11.23 4.77 5.64
N VAL A 21 -11.47 3.49 5.38
CA VAL A 21 -11.00 2.80 4.17
C VAL A 21 -12.08 2.79 3.10
N PHE A 22 -11.71 2.64 1.83
CA PHE A 22 -12.69 2.50 0.75
C PHE A 22 -13.55 1.23 0.89
N ASP A 23 -14.79 1.31 0.42
CA ASP A 23 -15.74 0.20 0.43
C ASP A 23 -15.37 -0.90 -0.58
N HIS A 24 -14.77 -0.51 -1.71
CA HIS A 24 -14.27 -1.46 -2.69
C HIS A 24 -12.93 -2.05 -2.21
N ARG A 25 -13.05 -3.19 -1.52
CA ARG A 25 -11.93 -3.92 -0.94
C ARG A 25 -11.59 -5.13 -1.77
N VAL A 26 -10.30 -5.30 -2.06
CA VAL A 26 -9.77 -6.44 -2.81
C VAL A 26 -8.58 -7.07 -2.08
N PRO A 27 -8.41 -8.40 -2.12
CA PRO A 27 -7.20 -9.05 -1.61
C PRO A 27 -5.98 -8.70 -2.48
N ILE A 28 -4.77 -8.93 -1.95
CA ILE A 28 -3.52 -8.64 -2.68
C ILE A 28 -3.48 -9.37 -4.02
N GLU A 29 -3.91 -10.63 -4.08
CA GLU A 29 -3.85 -11.45 -5.30
C GLU A 29 -4.72 -10.84 -6.41
N GLU A 30 -5.91 -10.35 -6.07
CA GLU A 30 -6.80 -9.67 -7.02
C GLU A 30 -6.20 -8.32 -7.44
N PHE A 31 -5.59 -7.58 -6.52
CA PHE A 31 -4.87 -6.36 -6.87
C PHE A 31 -3.68 -6.61 -7.81
N GLU A 32 -2.93 -7.71 -7.62
CA GLU A 32 -1.88 -8.11 -8.54
C GLU A 32 -2.42 -8.41 -9.95
N GLU A 33 -3.58 -9.07 -10.05
CA GLU A 33 -4.27 -9.30 -11.33
C GLU A 33 -4.67 -7.97 -11.98
N MET A 34 -5.28 -7.07 -11.23
CA MET A 34 -5.64 -5.72 -11.71
C MET A 34 -4.43 -4.95 -12.24
N LEU A 35 -3.28 -5.04 -11.57
CA LEU A 35 -2.03 -4.44 -12.04
C LEU A 35 -1.56 -5.07 -13.36
N ARG A 36 -1.61 -6.40 -13.49
CA ARG A 36 -1.21 -7.10 -14.74
C ARG A 36 -2.13 -6.74 -15.90
N GLU A 37 -3.43 -6.59 -15.64
CA GLU A 37 -4.43 -6.28 -16.66
C GLU A 37 -4.60 -4.78 -16.93
N ASN A 38 -3.93 -3.92 -16.15
CA ASN A 38 -4.10 -2.46 -16.18
C ASN A 38 -5.55 -2.00 -15.90
N ASP A 39 -6.26 -2.72 -15.02
CA ASP A 39 -7.67 -2.48 -14.69
C ASP A 39 -7.87 -2.03 -13.23
N VAL A 40 -6.84 -1.39 -12.65
CA VAL A 40 -6.96 -0.80 -11.30
C VAL A 40 -8.02 0.31 -11.36
N PRO A 41 -9.04 0.34 -10.49
CA PRO A 41 -10.03 1.42 -10.49
C PRO A 41 -9.46 2.71 -9.91
N ASP A 42 -10.19 3.82 -10.03
CA ASP A 42 -9.75 5.12 -9.51
C ASP A 42 -9.65 5.14 -7.97
N GLU A 43 -10.41 4.28 -7.29
CA GLU A 43 -10.38 4.12 -5.83
C GLU A 43 -10.42 2.63 -5.49
N VAL A 44 -9.43 2.15 -4.72
CA VAL A 44 -9.37 0.76 -4.27
C VAL A 44 -8.72 0.67 -2.89
N CYS A 45 -9.23 -0.25 -2.06
CA CYS A 45 -8.60 -0.64 -0.81
C CYS A 45 -8.10 -2.08 -0.90
N VAL A 46 -6.80 -2.26 -0.83
CA VAL A 46 -6.14 -3.55 -0.82
C VAL A 46 -5.98 -4.04 0.63
N VAL A 47 -6.30 -5.31 0.88
CA VAL A 47 -6.23 -5.94 2.21
C VAL A 47 -5.37 -7.21 2.17
N GLY A 48 -4.85 -7.65 3.32
CA GLY A 48 -4.04 -8.87 3.43
C GLY A 48 -2.53 -8.67 3.23
N LEU A 49 -2.05 -7.44 3.35
CA LEU A 49 -0.62 -7.13 3.21
C LEU A 49 0.23 -7.73 4.35
N ASP A 50 -0.32 -7.83 5.55
CA ASP A 50 0.30 -8.42 6.73
C ASP A 50 0.62 -9.91 6.53
N GLU A 51 -0.36 -10.69 6.05
CA GLU A 51 -0.17 -12.11 5.71
C GLU A 51 0.86 -12.29 4.58
N LEU A 52 0.84 -11.40 3.58
CA LEU A 52 1.79 -11.44 2.47
C LEU A 52 3.25 -11.36 2.94
N PHE A 53 3.53 -10.60 4.01
CA PHE A 53 4.90 -10.43 4.48
C PHE A 53 5.55 -11.70 5.04
N GLU A 54 4.75 -12.72 5.39
CA GLU A 54 5.24 -14.03 5.78
C GLU A 54 5.87 -14.80 4.61
N ASP A 55 5.47 -14.50 3.37
CA ASP A 55 6.04 -15.07 2.16
C ASP A 55 6.98 -14.09 1.46
N GLY A 56 8.28 -14.37 1.57
CA GLY A 56 9.33 -13.52 1.00
C GLY A 56 9.35 -13.47 -0.53
N ASP A 57 8.81 -14.48 -1.21
CA ASP A 57 8.70 -14.50 -2.67
C ASP A 57 7.47 -13.72 -3.13
N ALA A 58 6.35 -13.83 -2.41
CA ALA A 58 5.14 -13.03 -2.65
C ALA A 58 5.41 -11.52 -2.49
N VAL A 59 6.12 -11.13 -1.42
CA VAL A 59 6.57 -9.74 -1.22
C VAL A 59 7.37 -9.20 -2.40
N GLN A 60 8.32 -9.98 -2.91
CA GLN A 60 9.13 -9.57 -4.05
C GLN A 60 8.31 -9.50 -5.34
N ASN A 61 7.34 -10.39 -5.51
CA ASN A 61 6.46 -10.39 -6.67
C ASN A 61 5.58 -9.13 -6.69
N LEU A 62 4.90 -8.81 -5.59
CA LEU A 62 4.09 -7.61 -5.46
C LEU A 62 4.93 -6.34 -5.71
N SER A 63 6.12 -6.24 -5.09
CA SER A 63 7.01 -5.10 -5.30
C SER A 63 7.37 -4.90 -6.77
N ARG A 64 7.70 -5.97 -7.49
CA ARG A 64 8.02 -5.92 -8.93
C ARG A 64 6.82 -5.54 -9.79
N LEU A 65 5.62 -6.01 -9.44
CA LEU A 65 4.40 -5.65 -10.15
C LEU A 65 4.05 -4.18 -9.98
N MET A 66 4.20 -3.65 -8.77
CA MET A 66 3.98 -2.24 -8.47
C MET A 66 4.98 -1.37 -9.25
N ASP A 67 6.28 -1.65 -9.14
CA ASP A 67 7.34 -0.93 -9.88
C ASP A 67 7.14 -0.99 -11.40
N GLY A 68 6.77 -2.18 -11.93
CA GLY A 68 6.49 -2.36 -13.36
C GLY A 68 5.27 -1.58 -13.87
N ASN A 69 4.31 -1.29 -13.00
CA ASN A 69 3.07 -0.57 -13.35
C ASN A 69 3.07 0.91 -12.90
N ALA A 70 4.10 1.35 -12.18
CA ALA A 70 4.22 2.73 -11.68
C ALA A 70 3.94 3.77 -12.77
N ASN A 71 4.65 3.66 -13.90
CA ASN A 71 4.45 4.56 -15.04
C ASN A 71 3.02 4.51 -15.59
N SER A 72 2.36 3.36 -15.60
CA SER A 72 0.98 3.24 -16.08
C SER A 72 0.04 4.01 -15.16
N LEU A 73 0.19 3.84 -13.84
CA LEU A 73 -0.62 4.51 -12.82
C LEU A 73 -0.40 6.03 -12.84
N GLU A 74 0.85 6.50 -12.99
CA GLU A 74 1.19 7.93 -13.02
C GLU A 74 0.71 8.66 -14.27
N ASN A 75 0.59 7.96 -15.41
CA ASN A 75 0.21 8.58 -16.70
C ASN A 75 -1.29 8.53 -16.99
N ARG A 76 -2.11 8.08 -16.05
CA ARG A 76 -3.58 8.09 -16.21
C ARG A 76 -4.14 9.50 -16.23
N SER A 77 -5.27 9.66 -16.92
CA SER A 77 -6.03 10.92 -16.94
C SER A 77 -6.55 11.32 -15.55
N SER A 78 -6.83 10.33 -14.70
CA SER A 78 -7.16 10.48 -13.29
C SER A 78 -6.20 9.62 -12.48
N LEU A 79 -5.50 10.24 -11.52
CA LEU A 79 -4.56 9.52 -10.66
C LEU A 79 -5.36 8.65 -9.68
N PRO A 80 -5.12 7.33 -9.65
CA PRO A 80 -5.84 6.45 -8.75
C PRO A 80 -5.46 6.74 -7.29
N THR A 81 -6.38 6.44 -6.39
CA THR A 81 -6.18 6.48 -4.94
C THR A 81 -6.18 5.06 -4.42
N ILE A 82 -4.98 4.52 -4.20
CA ILE A 82 -4.79 3.14 -3.77
C ILE A 82 -4.51 3.15 -2.27
N GLN A 83 -5.34 2.46 -1.51
CA GLN A 83 -5.14 2.22 -0.08
C GLN A 83 -4.65 0.79 0.16
N PHE A 84 -3.75 0.62 1.10
CA PHE A 84 -3.42 -0.64 1.74
C PHE A 84 -3.87 -0.55 3.19
N ALA A 85 -4.94 -1.26 3.53
CA ALA A 85 -5.44 -1.34 4.89
C ALA A 85 -4.71 -2.46 5.63
N VAL A 86 -3.99 -2.09 6.68
CA VAL A 86 -3.18 -3.02 7.49
C VAL A 86 -3.68 -3.10 8.92
N GLU A 87 -3.43 -4.24 9.54
CA GLU A 87 -3.66 -4.45 10.96
C GLU A 87 -2.36 -4.22 11.75
N GLY A 88 -2.48 -3.75 12.99
CA GLY A 88 -1.33 -3.44 13.84
C GLY A 88 -0.93 -1.96 13.82
N SER A 89 0.38 -1.68 13.87
CA SER A 89 0.87 -0.29 14.00
C SER A 89 2.19 -0.04 13.26
N PHE A 90 2.45 1.22 12.91
CA PHE A 90 3.69 1.61 12.25
C PHE A 90 4.79 1.99 13.25
N GLN A 91 5.91 1.30 13.16
CA GLN A 91 7.14 1.63 13.86
C GLN A 91 8.11 2.35 12.93
N ARG A 92 8.73 3.42 13.43
CA ARG A 92 9.78 4.11 12.68
C ARG A 92 11.12 3.42 12.93
N ARG A 93 11.80 3.04 11.85
CA ARG A 93 13.15 2.45 11.90
C ARG A 93 14.11 3.29 11.08
N GLU A 94 14.86 4.18 11.75
CA GLU A 94 15.81 5.10 11.10
C GLU A 94 15.17 5.89 9.93
N ARG A 95 15.45 5.48 8.69
CA ARG A 95 14.96 6.06 7.41
C ARG A 95 13.85 5.22 6.75
N ASP A 96 13.34 4.22 7.45
CA ASP A 96 12.33 3.28 6.96
C ASP A 96 11.17 3.16 7.98
N PHE A 97 10.13 2.41 7.59
CA PHE A 97 8.98 2.07 8.41
C PHE A 97 8.75 0.56 8.44
N GLU A 98 8.36 0.08 9.62
CA GLU A 98 7.99 -1.31 9.84
C GLU A 98 6.52 -1.39 10.22
N LEU A 99 5.82 -2.37 9.65
CA LEU A 99 4.52 -2.81 10.11
C LEU A 99 4.74 -3.79 11.26
N GLN A 100 4.27 -3.40 12.44
CA GLN A 100 4.25 -4.27 13.61
C GLN A 100 2.90 -4.96 13.71
N THR A 101 2.91 -6.28 13.51
CA THR A 101 1.81 -7.19 13.85
C THR A 101 2.00 -7.72 15.27
N GLU A 102 1.14 -8.63 15.75
CA GLU A 102 1.18 -9.09 17.15
C GLU A 102 2.53 -9.71 17.56
N THR A 103 3.21 -10.39 16.64
CA THR A 103 4.49 -11.08 16.92
C THR A 103 5.65 -10.62 16.05
N ASP A 104 5.38 -9.95 14.92
CA ASP A 104 6.37 -9.76 13.86
C ASP A 104 6.51 -8.29 13.43
N LEU A 105 7.66 -7.99 12.85
CA LEU A 105 8.03 -6.68 12.33
C LEU A 105 8.44 -6.80 10.86
N TYR A 106 7.65 -6.21 9.98
CA TYR A 106 7.86 -6.29 8.54
C TYR A 106 8.24 -4.95 7.95
N ARG A 107 9.39 -4.89 7.25
CA ARG A 107 9.83 -3.68 6.57
C ARG A 107 8.96 -3.37 5.36
N LEU A 108 8.28 -2.23 5.41
CA LEU A 108 7.41 -1.78 4.32
C LEU A 108 8.18 -1.44 3.04
N SER A 109 9.45 -1.03 3.16
CA SER A 109 10.30 -0.75 2.00
C SER A 109 10.53 -1.95 1.09
N ARG A 110 10.25 -3.19 1.55
CA ARG A 110 10.33 -4.39 0.71
C ARG A 110 9.24 -4.45 -0.36
N VAL A 111 8.13 -3.73 -0.16
CA VAL A 111 7.02 -3.63 -1.12
C VAL A 111 7.04 -2.25 -1.78
N PHE A 112 7.04 -1.19 -0.96
CA PHE A 112 6.82 0.19 -1.39
C PHE A 112 8.11 0.97 -1.70
N GLY A 113 9.27 0.32 -1.61
CA GLY A 113 10.56 0.99 -1.77
C GLY A 113 10.91 1.95 -0.63
N PRO A 114 12.06 2.66 -0.73
CA PRO A 114 12.62 3.42 0.37
C PRO A 114 11.98 4.82 0.57
N GLN A 115 11.10 5.25 -0.33
CA GLN A 115 10.57 6.63 -0.35
C GLN A 115 9.28 6.81 0.47
N ILE A 116 9.09 5.98 1.49
CA ILE A 116 7.92 6.03 2.37
C ILE A 116 7.95 7.29 3.23
N GLN A 117 6.83 8.01 3.30
CA GLN A 117 6.66 9.21 4.08
C GLN A 117 5.57 9.01 5.14
N ARG A 118 5.82 9.52 6.36
CA ARG A 118 4.79 9.56 7.40
C ARG A 118 3.92 10.80 7.23
N ARG A 119 2.63 10.60 7.01
CA ARG A 119 1.63 11.68 7.01
C ARG A 119 1.06 11.87 8.41
N ASN A 120 0.72 10.77 9.10
CA ASN A 120 0.22 10.76 10.49
C ASN A 120 0.59 9.46 11.23
N ALA A 121 0.13 9.28 12.48
CA ALA A 121 0.46 8.13 13.32
C ALA A 121 0.17 6.78 12.61
N GLY A 122 -1.06 6.56 12.16
CA GLY A 122 -1.47 5.39 11.37
C GLY A 122 -1.61 5.62 9.86
N TRP A 123 -0.91 6.60 9.28
CA TRP A 123 -0.93 6.83 7.82
C TRP A 123 0.45 7.13 7.25
N LEU A 124 0.89 6.24 6.36
CA LEU A 124 2.08 6.36 5.54
C LEU A 124 1.69 6.49 4.08
N THR A 125 2.55 7.11 3.28
CA THR A 125 2.41 7.11 1.83
C THR A 125 3.72 6.74 1.15
N ALA A 126 3.61 6.18 -0.06
CA ALA A 126 4.72 5.90 -0.94
C ALA A 126 4.37 6.30 -2.38
N PRO A 127 5.34 6.77 -3.18
CA PRO A 127 5.11 7.01 -4.60
C PRO A 127 4.79 5.71 -5.33
N PHE A 128 4.21 5.84 -6.53
CA PHE A 128 3.93 4.71 -7.41
C PHE A 128 5.17 3.96 -7.87
#